data_AF-A0A923WPH3-F1
#
_entry.id   AF-A0A923WPH3-F1
#
_cell.length_a   1.000
_cell.length_b   1.000
_cell.length_c   1.000
_cell.angle_alpha   90.00
_cell.angle_beta   90.00
_cell.angle_gamma   90.00
#
_symmetry.space_group_name_H-M   'P 1'
#
loop_
_entity.id
_entity.type
_entity.pdbx_description
1 polymer ?
#
loop_
_entity_poly.entity_id
_entity_poly.type
_entity_poly.pdbx_seq_one_letter_code
_entity_poly.pdbx_strand_id
1 'polypeptide(L)' 'PLLLAPLWMCAWFLGDAWAAGGGALWCVGRVLYALGYYRDPSRREAGYIISITACCLLIAGTAAGLLLK' A
#
# COMPACT_ATOMS: atom_id res chain seq x y z
N PRO A 1 9.94 -0.64 -5.11
CA PRO A 1 10.68 -0.95 -3.86
C PRO A 1 9.84 -0.80 -2.58
N LEU A 2 9.06 0.30 -2.41
CA LEU A 2 8.36 0.61 -1.15
C LEU A 2 7.13 -0.26 -0.80
N LEU A 3 6.54 -0.98 -1.77
CA LEU A 3 5.41 -1.88 -1.48
C LEU A 3 5.88 -3.24 -0.97
N LEU A 4 6.80 -3.89 -1.70
CA LEU A 4 7.05 -5.32 -1.55
C LEU A 4 7.58 -5.66 -0.16
N ALA A 5 8.58 -4.91 0.33
CA ALA A 5 9.14 -5.15 1.66
C ALA A 5 8.08 -5.11 2.78
N PRO A 6 7.30 -4.02 2.97
CA PRO A 6 6.28 -3.99 4.02
C PRO A 6 5.10 -4.94 3.75
N LEU A 7 4.81 -5.29 2.49
CA LEU A 7 3.80 -6.30 2.18
C LEU A 7 4.19 -7.68 2.71
N TRP A 8 5.42 -8.13 2.41
CA TRP A 8 5.92 -9.41 2.89
C TRP A 8 6.08 -9.44 4.41
N MET A 9 6.55 -8.34 5.00
CA MET A 9 6.67 -8.23 6.45
C MET A 9 5.29 -8.26 7.12
N CYS A 10 4.30 -7.56 6.57
CA CYS A 10 2.93 -7.60 7.08
C CYS A 10 2.34 -9.01 6.98
N ALA A 11 2.59 -9.74 5.88
CA ALA A 11 2.16 -11.13 5.73
C ALA A 11 2.75 -12.02 6.82
N TRP A 12 4.05 -11.88 7.10
CA TRP A 12 4.75 -12.67 8.10
C TRP A 12 4.30 -12.37 9.54
N PHE A 13 4.14 -11.09 9.87
CA PHE A 13 3.87 -10.66 11.25
C PHE A 13 2.38 -10.61 11.58
N LEU A 14 1.53 -10.18 10.64
CA LEU A 14 0.10 -9.94 10.86
C LEU A 14 -0.82 -10.88 10.05
N GLY A 15 -0.33 -11.49 8.98
CA GLY A 15 -1.02 -12.52 8.20
C GLY A 15 -1.38 -12.12 6.77
N ASP A 16 -1.62 -13.12 5.93
CA ASP A 16 -1.81 -12.98 4.48
C ASP A 16 -3.01 -12.10 4.11
N ALA A 17 -4.11 -12.16 4.87
CA ALA A 17 -5.31 -11.36 4.61
C ALA A 17 -5.03 -9.85 4.68
N TRP A 18 -4.25 -9.41 5.68
CA TRP A 18 -3.89 -8.00 5.85
C TRP A 18 -2.91 -7.53 4.78
N ALA A 19 -1.92 -8.38 4.43
CA ALA A 19 -0.99 -8.10 3.36
C ALA A 19 -1.69 -8.00 1.98
N ALA A 20 -2.61 -8.92 1.69
CA ALA A 20 -3.41 -8.91 0.47
C ALA A 20 -4.31 -7.68 0.38
N GLY A 21 -4.98 -7.32 1.48
CA GLY A 21 -5.82 -6.12 1.54
C GLY A 21 -5.03 -4.83 1.29
N GLY A 22 -3.88 -4.66 1.95
CA GLY A 22 -2.99 -3.51 1.73
C GLY A 22 -2.39 -3.47 0.33
N GLY A 23 -2.01 -4.63 -0.21
CA GLY A 23 -1.53 -4.76 -1.60
C GLY A 23 -2.60 -4.39 -2.63
N ALA A 24 -3.84 -4.83 -2.43
CA ALA A 24 -4.96 -4.48 -3.29
C ALA A 24 -5.25 -2.97 -3.26
N LEU A 25 -5.24 -2.35 -2.07
CA LEU A 25 -5.41 -0.90 -1.94
C LEU A 25 -4.30 -0.13 -2.68
N TRP A 26 -3.06 -0.60 -2.59
CA TRP A 26 -1.96 0.00 -3.36
C TRP A 26 -2.19 -0.12 -4.87
N CYS A 27 -2.63 -1.29 -5.36
CA CYS A 27 -2.95 -1.48 -6.78
C CYS A 27 -4.01 -0.49 -7.27
N VAL A 28 -5.08 -0.26 -6.49
CA VAL A 28 -6.10 0.76 -6.79
C VAL A 28 -5.45 2.15 -6.90
N GLY A 29 -4.58 2.52 -5.96
CA GLY A 29 -3.82 3.77 -6.02
C GLY A 29 -2.99 3.92 -7.30
N ARG A 30 -2.35 2.84 -7.76
CA ARG A 30 -1.56 2.84 -9.01
C ARG A 30 -2.41 2.99 -10.26
N VAL A 31 -3.57 2.33 -10.30
CA VAL A 31 -4.53 2.50 -11.41
C VAL A 31 -5.01 3.94 -11.45
N LEU A 32 -5.41 4.52 -10.32
CA LEU A 32 -5.85 5.92 -10.25
C LEU A 32 -4.73 6.90 -10.58
N TYR A 33 -3.49 6.63 -10.15
CA TYR A 33 -2.33 7.44 -10.51
C TYR A 33 -2.14 7.46 -12.02
N ALA A 34 -2.17 6.29 -12.67
CA ALA A 34 -2.00 6.18 -14.12
C ALA A 34 -3.12 6.91 -14.88
N LEU A 35 -4.38 6.63 -14.52
CA LEU A 35 -5.55 7.29 -15.14
C LEU A 35 -5.54 8.80 -14.95
N GLY A 36 -5.14 9.29 -13.77
CA GLY A 36 -4.97 10.72 -13.50
C GLY A 36 -3.88 11.32 -14.37
N TYR A 37 -2.70 10.70 -14.37
CA TYR A 37 -1.53 11.17 -15.12
C TYR A 37 -1.76 11.23 -16.64
N TYR A 38 -2.45 10.24 -17.21
CA TYR A 38 -2.78 10.24 -18.64
C TYR A 38 -3.76 11.33 -19.04
N ARG A 39 -4.65 11.75 -18.13
CA ARG A 39 -5.59 12.84 -18.38
C ARG A 39 -4.94 14.20 -18.20
N ASP A 40 -4.23 14.37 -17.09
CA ASP A 40 -3.53 15.58 -16.73
C ASP A 40 -2.40 15.23 -15.74
N PRO A 41 -1.13 15.49 -16.06
CA PRO A 41 -0.01 15.20 -15.17
C PRO A 41 -0.16 15.77 -13.75
N SER A 42 -0.92 16.85 -13.56
CA SER A 42 -1.19 17.45 -12.25
C SER A 42 -2.10 16.58 -11.36
N ARG A 43 -2.96 15.73 -11.96
CA ARG A 43 -3.98 14.93 -11.23
C ARG A 43 -3.47 13.61 -10.68
N ARG A 44 -2.17 13.33 -10.79
CA ARG A 44 -1.55 12.09 -10.31
C ARG A 44 -1.49 11.99 -8.79
N GLU A 45 -1.61 13.11 -8.08
CA GLU A 45 -1.45 13.19 -6.63
C GLU A 45 -2.42 12.29 -5.86
N ALA A 46 -3.68 12.18 -6.30
CA ALA A 46 -4.68 11.38 -5.61
C ALA A 46 -4.29 9.89 -5.58
N GLY A 47 -3.86 9.35 -6.72
CA GLY A 47 -3.38 7.97 -6.80
C GLY A 47 -2.07 7.75 -6.04
N TYR A 48 -1.21 8.77 -5.99
CA TYR A 48 0.01 8.74 -5.17
C TYR A 48 -0.32 8.68 -3.68
N ILE A 49 -1.25 9.52 -3.20
CA ILE A 49 -1.69 9.56 -1.80
C ILE A 49 -2.27 8.21 -1.38
N ILE A 50 -3.15 7.61 -2.20
CA ILE A 50 -3.70 6.28 -1.91
C ILE A 50 -2.59 5.23 -1.83
N SER A 51 -1.64 5.26 -2.78
CA SER A 51 -0.52 4.31 -2.81
C SER A 51 0.37 4.45 -1.57
N ILE A 52 0.71 5.67 -1.15
CA ILE A 52 1.57 5.87 0.02
C ILE A 52 0.84 5.54 1.32
N THR A 53 -0.46 5.86 1.43
CA THR A 53 -1.28 5.44 2.57
C THR A 53 -1.33 3.92 2.70
N ALA A 54 -1.48 3.19 1.59
CA ALA A 54 -1.42 1.72 1.60
C ALA A 54 -0.07 1.20 2.13
N CYS A 55 1.05 1.79 1.69
CA CYS A 55 2.37 1.45 2.23
C CYS A 55 2.48 1.75 3.74
N CYS A 56 2.00 2.90 4.20
CA CYS A 56 1.99 3.26 5.61
C CYS A 56 1.16 2.26 6.45
N LEU A 57 0.00 1.83 5.95
CA LEU A 57 -0.83 0.83 6.60
C LEU A 57 -0.14 -0.53 6.68
N LEU A 58 0.57 -0.95 5.63
CA LEU A 58 1.34 -2.20 5.66
C LEU A 58 2.51 -2.16 6.65
N ILE A 59 3.20 -1.01 6.77
CA ILE A 59 4.25 -0.80 7.77
C ILE A 59 3.66 -0.81 9.17
N ALA A 60 2.55 -0.11 9.40
CA ALA A 60 1.85 -0.10 10.68
C ALA A 60 1.35 -1.50 11.06
N GLY A 61 0.82 -2.25 10.10
CA GLY A 61 0.40 -3.64 10.28
C GLY A 61 1.57 -4.55 10.65
N THR A 62 2.72 -4.37 10.02
CA THR A 62 3.98 -5.06 10.40
C THR A 62 4.35 -4.77 11.85
N ALA A 63 4.38 -3.50 12.24
CA ALA A 63 4.74 -3.10 13.61
C ALA A 63 3.75 -3.64 14.65
N ALA A 64 2.44 -3.57 14.38
CA ALA A 64 1.41 -4.12 15.25
C ALA A 64 1.54 -5.65 15.39
N GLY A 65 1.70 -6.37 14.27
CA GLY A 65 1.87 -7.82 14.28
C GLY A 65 3.15 -8.28 14.99
N LEU A 66 4.22 -7.47 14.94
CA LEU A 66 5.46 -7.73 15.67
C LEU A 66 5.29 -7.55 17.18
N LEU A 67 4.57 -6.51 17.62
CA LEU A 67 4.36 -6.22 19.05
C LEU A 67 3.36 -7.15 19.73
N LEU A 68 2.43 -7.74 18.97
CA LEU A 68 1.41 -8.66 19.48
C LEU A 68 1.89 -10.11 19.56
N LYS A 69 3.06 -10.42 19.01
CA LYS A 69 3.73 -11.73 19.09
C LYS A 69 4.73 -11.74 20.23
#